data_AF-A0A0E0MKX0-F1
#
_entry.id   AF-A0A0E0MKX0-F1
#
_cell.length_a   1.000
_cell.length_b   1.000
_cell.length_c   1.000
_cell.angle_alpha   90.00
_cell.angle_beta   90.00
_cell.angle_gamma   90.00
#
_symmetry.space_group_name_H-M   'P 1'
#
loop_
_entity.id
_entity.type
_entity.pdbx_description
1 polymer ?
#
loop_
_entity_poly.entity_id
_entity_poly.type
_entity_poly.pdbx_seq_one_letter_code
_entity_poly.pdbx_strand_id
1 'polypeptide(L)'
;MPGLEDGRSRSAAVVLFASCLLAVAAASHQEFHEAAGSRTLLMSHEHTNQVHCSRERSRAAWKAIDEYLMPFVEKEKYELPSKCRLHPGNDMFREHEQHKIHFDINEWRCGFCKKAFRAEKFLDQHFQNRHNNLVDNSQGRCLADLCGALHCDLMLEFKKPKSKCSSSAAARNRHLCETVAFLLIKGNLPAVFMKQTNRFYLALCALTIVLLPLFYLIVFLHQREMKKGGQNLRRISKVGQKKKPS
;
A
#
# COMPACT_ATOMS: atom_id res chain seq x y z
N MET A 1 -57.42 38.76 -6.10
CA MET A 1 -57.91 37.61 -6.90
C MET A 1 -57.50 37.84 -8.34
N PRO A 2 -56.97 36.85 -9.07
CA PRO A 2 -56.31 35.59 -8.68
C PRO A 2 -54.77 35.72 -8.96
N GLY A 3 -53.86 34.80 -8.66
CA GLY A 3 -53.91 33.38 -8.31
C GLY A 3 -52.84 32.62 -9.12
N LEU A 4 -52.26 31.58 -8.51
CA LEU A 4 -51.39 30.51 -9.05
C LEU A 4 -49.90 30.83 -9.31
N GLU A 5 -48.94 29.93 -9.11
CA GLU A 5 -48.74 28.79 -8.21
C GLU A 5 -47.30 28.30 -8.45
N ASP A 6 -46.63 27.92 -7.36
CA ASP A 6 -45.71 26.80 -7.16
C ASP A 6 -44.73 26.24 -8.23
N GLY A 7 -43.55 25.87 -7.74
CA GLY A 7 -42.87 24.66 -8.19
C GLY A 7 -41.76 24.76 -9.24
N ARG A 8 -40.52 25.13 -8.85
CA ARG A 8 -39.32 24.65 -9.58
C ARG A 8 -38.04 24.58 -8.74
N SER A 9 -38.04 23.76 -7.70
CA SER A 9 -36.81 23.38 -6.99
C SER A 9 -36.72 21.86 -6.80
N ARG A 10 -36.81 21.12 -7.92
CA ARG A 10 -36.57 19.66 -7.98
C ARG A 10 -35.70 19.20 -9.16
N SER A 11 -35.20 20.12 -9.99
CA SER A 11 -34.46 19.75 -11.21
C SER A 11 -32.93 19.82 -11.11
N ALA A 12 -32.34 20.35 -10.04
CA ALA A 12 -30.87 20.44 -9.93
C ALA A 12 -30.22 19.10 -9.52
N ALA A 13 -30.92 18.25 -8.75
CA ALA A 13 -30.37 16.99 -8.26
C ALA A 13 -30.31 15.91 -9.35
N VAL A 14 -31.26 15.88 -10.29
CA VAL A 14 -31.30 14.87 -11.36
C VAL A 14 -30.21 15.12 -12.42
N VAL A 15 -29.82 16.39 -12.63
CA VAL A 15 -28.76 16.75 -13.60
C VAL A 15 -27.37 16.37 -13.09
N LEU A 16 -27.14 16.38 -11.77
CA LEU A 16 -25.86 15.99 -11.16
C LEU A 16 -25.64 14.48 -11.09
N PHE A 17 -26.72 13.68 -11.06
CA PHE A 17 -26.60 12.21 -11.11
C PHE A 17 -26.34 11.70 -12.52
N ALA A 18 -26.83 12.38 -13.56
CA ALA A 18 -26.61 12.00 -14.95
C ALA A 18 -25.17 12.30 -15.45
N SER A 19 -24.51 13.33 -14.91
CA SER A 19 -23.13 13.66 -15.28
C SER A 19 -22.09 12.70 -14.67
N CYS A 20 -22.41 12.06 -13.56
CA CYS A 20 -21.52 11.07 -12.91
C CYS A 20 -21.50 9.71 -13.64
N LEU A 21 -22.61 9.33 -14.28
CA LEU A 21 -22.69 8.08 -15.07
C LEU A 21 -21.94 8.18 -16.41
N LEU A 22 -21.85 9.38 -16.99
CA LEU A 22 -21.07 9.62 -18.21
C LEU A 22 -19.55 9.65 -17.95
N ALA A 23 -19.11 10.05 -16.75
CA ALA A 23 -17.70 10.04 -16.38
C ALA A 23 -17.14 8.62 -16.17
N VAL A 24 -17.98 7.67 -15.75
CA VAL A 24 -17.57 6.27 -15.52
C VAL A 24 -17.54 5.45 -16.83
N ALA A 25 -18.35 5.83 -17.83
CA ALA A 25 -18.34 5.17 -19.14
C ALA A 25 -17.19 5.63 -20.07
N ALA A 26 -16.54 6.75 -19.78
CA ALA A 26 -15.41 7.27 -20.56
C ALA A 26 -14.04 6.71 -20.15
N ALA A 27 -13.97 5.90 -19.08
CA ALA A 27 -12.72 5.32 -18.60
C ALA A 27 -12.41 3.91 -19.15
N SER A 28 -13.24 3.38 -20.06
CA SER A 28 -13.12 2.00 -20.58
C SER A 28 -12.77 1.89 -22.06
N HIS A 29 -12.05 2.87 -22.63
CA HIS A 29 -11.45 2.72 -23.96
C HIS A 29 -10.11 3.47 -24.01
N GLN A 30 -9.01 2.75 -23.79
CA GLN A 30 -7.75 3.08 -24.46
C GLN A 30 -7.19 1.77 -25.01
N GLU A 31 -7.16 1.76 -26.33
CA GLU A 31 -6.84 0.66 -27.20
C GLU A 31 -5.37 0.24 -27.11
N PHE A 32 -5.15 -1.04 -27.42
CA PHE A 32 -3.87 -1.61 -27.78
C PHE A 32 -3.21 -0.78 -28.88
N HIS A 33 -2.02 -0.23 -28.59
CA HIS A 33 -1.06 0.14 -29.63
C HIS A 33 0.12 -0.81 -29.59
N GLU A 34 0.08 -1.74 -30.54
CA GLU A 34 1.17 -2.60 -30.96
C GLU A 34 2.20 -1.74 -31.69
N ALA A 35 3.39 -1.60 -31.14
CA ALA A 35 4.54 -1.01 -31.81
C ALA A 35 5.68 -2.02 -31.83
N ALA A 36 5.86 -2.60 -33.01
CA ALA A 36 6.95 -3.51 -33.35
C ALA A 36 8.31 -2.85 -33.09
N GLY A 37 9.14 -3.54 -32.31
CA GLY A 37 10.51 -3.11 -31.99
C GLY A 37 11.30 -4.24 -31.36
N SER A 38 11.28 -5.42 -31.98
CA SER A 38 12.12 -6.55 -31.59
C SER A 38 13.59 -6.22 -31.87
N ARG A 39 14.36 -5.94 -30.82
CA ARG A 39 15.82 -6.09 -30.81
C ARG A 39 16.23 -6.76 -29.51
N THR A 40 16.32 -8.08 -29.60
CA THR A 40 17.17 -8.94 -28.79
C THR A 40 18.50 -8.25 -28.47
N LEU A 41 18.72 -7.90 -27.22
CA LEU A 41 20.06 -7.64 -26.69
C LEU A 41 20.39 -8.75 -25.70
N LEU A 42 20.70 -9.92 -26.25
CA LEU A 42 21.71 -10.79 -25.69
C LEU A 42 23.03 -10.01 -25.73
N MET A 43 23.30 -9.21 -24.71
CA MET A 43 24.67 -8.79 -24.41
C MET A 43 25.17 -9.64 -23.27
N SER A 44 25.82 -10.73 -23.68
CA SER A 44 26.99 -11.27 -23.00
C SER A 44 27.90 -10.12 -22.55
N HIS A 45 27.86 -9.79 -21.27
CA HIS A 45 28.98 -9.14 -20.62
C HIS A 45 29.60 -10.17 -19.69
N GLU A 46 30.53 -10.92 -20.26
CA GLU A 46 31.53 -11.69 -19.54
C GLU A 46 32.41 -10.68 -18.78
N HIS A 47 31.90 -10.18 -17.65
CA HIS A 47 32.72 -9.55 -16.61
C HIS A 47 32.89 -10.62 -15.53
N THR A 48 34.10 -11.15 -15.41
CA THR A 48 34.68 -11.76 -14.21
C THR A 48 33.68 -12.09 -13.10
N ASN A 49 33.36 -13.38 -12.99
CA ASN A 49 32.37 -13.97 -12.08
C ASN A 49 32.78 -13.85 -10.59
N GLN A 50 32.83 -12.63 -10.07
CA GLN A 50 32.77 -12.32 -8.65
C GLN A 50 31.39 -11.77 -8.38
N VAL A 51 30.53 -12.61 -7.80
CA VAL A 51 29.18 -12.21 -7.41
C VAL A 51 29.29 -11.33 -6.19
N HIS A 52 29.29 -10.01 -6.38
CA HIS A 52 29.29 -9.06 -5.28
C HIS A 52 27.86 -8.88 -4.74
N CYS A 53 27.25 -9.96 -4.23
CA CYS A 53 26.01 -9.83 -3.48
C CYS A 53 26.33 -9.26 -2.10
N SER A 54 25.82 -8.07 -1.80
CA SER A 54 26.02 -7.45 -0.49
C SER A 54 25.16 -8.15 0.57
N ARG A 55 25.81 -8.84 1.52
CA ARG A 55 25.14 -9.57 2.62
C ARG A 55 24.22 -8.68 3.44
N GLU A 56 24.69 -7.50 3.83
CA GLU A 56 23.94 -6.55 4.64
C GLU A 56 22.67 -6.06 3.91
N ARG A 57 22.78 -5.75 2.61
CA ARG A 57 21.62 -5.39 1.79
C ARG A 57 20.66 -6.56 1.61
N SER A 58 21.16 -7.77 1.40
CA SER A 58 20.32 -8.98 1.34
C SER A 58 19.54 -9.21 2.64
N ARG A 59 20.19 -9.00 3.80
CA ARG A 59 19.54 -9.09 5.13
C ARG A 59 18.44 -8.04 5.27
N ALA A 60 18.67 -6.80 4.81
CA ALA A 60 17.66 -5.76 4.82
C ALA A 60 16.48 -6.05 3.87
N ALA A 61 16.76 -6.60 2.69
CA ALA A 61 15.73 -7.04 1.75
C ALA A 61 14.86 -8.12 2.38
N TRP A 62 15.49 -9.15 2.98
CA TRP A 62 14.77 -10.18 3.69
C TRP A 62 13.92 -9.59 4.81
N LYS A 63 14.48 -8.71 5.64
CA LYS A 63 13.74 -8.05 6.72
C LYS A 63 12.49 -7.31 6.21
N ALA A 64 12.59 -6.58 5.09
CA ALA A 64 11.43 -5.94 4.49
C ALA A 64 10.38 -6.96 3.99
N ILE A 65 10.82 -8.06 3.39
CA ILE A 65 9.93 -9.16 2.97
C ILE A 65 9.25 -9.80 4.19
N ASP A 66 10.01 -10.04 5.25
CA ASP A 66 9.55 -10.64 6.51
C ASP A 66 8.53 -9.76 7.23
N GLU A 67 8.71 -8.44 7.19
CA GLU A 67 7.81 -7.49 7.84
C GLU A 67 6.53 -7.24 7.03
N TYR A 68 6.64 -7.13 5.69
CA TYR A 68 5.51 -6.72 4.85
C TYR A 68 4.80 -7.85 4.11
N LEU A 69 5.49 -8.94 3.75
CA LEU A 69 4.93 -10.01 2.92
C LEU A 69 4.64 -11.27 3.74
N MET A 70 5.61 -11.77 4.51
CA MET A 70 5.50 -13.05 5.22
C MET A 70 4.29 -13.17 6.16
N PRO A 71 3.86 -12.13 6.91
CA PRO A 71 2.72 -12.26 7.81
C PRO A 71 1.42 -12.61 7.07
N PHE A 72 1.28 -12.16 5.83
CA PHE A 72 0.12 -12.49 4.99
C PHE A 72 0.22 -13.90 4.42
N VAL A 73 1.42 -14.30 3.98
CA VAL A 73 1.70 -15.64 3.47
C VAL A 73 1.34 -16.70 4.53
N GLU A 74 1.79 -16.47 5.77
CA GLU A 74 1.53 -17.38 6.89
C GLU A 74 0.06 -17.38 7.32
N LYS A 75 -0.53 -16.19 7.46
CA LYS A 75 -1.94 -16.05 7.85
C LYS A 75 -2.89 -16.77 6.90
N GLU A 76 -2.59 -16.70 5.62
CA GLU A 76 -3.46 -17.22 4.55
C GLU A 76 -3.01 -18.62 4.10
N LYS A 77 -1.99 -19.18 4.75
CA LYS A 77 -1.37 -20.48 4.44
C LYS A 77 -1.04 -20.62 2.96
N TYR A 78 -0.55 -19.53 2.39
CA TYR A 78 -0.21 -19.46 0.98
C TYR A 78 1.17 -20.07 0.74
N GLU A 79 1.29 -20.94 -0.25
CA GLU A 79 2.57 -21.54 -0.63
C GLU A 79 3.20 -20.74 -1.78
N LEU A 80 4.33 -20.08 -1.50
CA LEU A 80 5.08 -19.40 -2.56
C LEU A 80 5.60 -20.46 -3.56
N PRO A 81 5.47 -20.22 -4.87
CA PRO A 81 6.07 -21.10 -5.86
C PRO A 81 7.58 -21.19 -5.66
N SER A 82 8.16 -22.38 -5.83
CA SER A 82 9.60 -22.62 -5.70
C SER A 82 10.45 -21.77 -6.66
N LYS A 83 9.87 -21.31 -7.78
CA LYS A 83 10.53 -20.40 -8.74
C LYS A 83 10.46 -18.92 -8.34
N CYS A 84 9.66 -18.57 -7.34
CA CYS A 84 9.49 -17.18 -6.91
C CYS A 84 10.79 -16.66 -6.29
N ARG A 85 11.28 -15.49 -6.74
CA ARG A 85 12.51 -14.88 -6.18
C ARG A 85 12.39 -14.57 -4.68
N LEU A 86 11.18 -14.31 -4.20
CA LEU A 86 10.90 -14.04 -2.79
C LEU A 86 10.68 -15.32 -1.94
N HIS A 87 10.78 -16.50 -2.55
CA HIS A 87 10.62 -17.75 -1.82
C HIS A 87 11.72 -17.86 -0.74
N PRO A 88 11.39 -18.22 0.51
CA PRO A 88 12.38 -18.30 1.60
C PRO A 88 13.58 -19.20 1.27
N GLY A 89 13.35 -20.30 0.56
CA GLY A 89 14.40 -21.23 0.12
C GLY A 89 15.28 -20.73 -1.04
N ASN A 90 14.94 -19.59 -1.66
CA ASN A 90 15.72 -19.02 -2.76
C ASN A 90 16.69 -17.92 -2.30
N ASP A 91 16.62 -17.49 -1.03
CA ASP A 91 17.57 -16.54 -0.47
C ASP A 91 18.93 -17.22 -0.26
N MET A 92 19.94 -16.75 -1.00
CA MET A 92 21.29 -17.31 -0.98
C MET A 92 21.94 -17.31 0.41
N PHE A 93 21.60 -16.36 1.28
CA PHE A 93 22.19 -16.24 2.62
C PHE A 93 21.31 -16.85 3.72
N ARG A 94 20.15 -17.43 3.35
CA ARG A 94 19.16 -17.96 4.31
C ARG A 94 19.76 -18.91 5.32
N GLU A 95 20.50 -19.90 4.83
CA GLU A 95 21.14 -20.91 5.66
C GLU A 95 22.17 -20.29 6.63
N HIS A 96 22.93 -19.29 6.19
CA HIS A 96 23.88 -18.61 7.07
C HIS A 96 23.20 -17.80 8.17
N GLU A 97 22.13 -17.07 7.84
CA GLU A 97 21.42 -16.24 8.81
C GLU A 97 20.60 -17.09 9.81
N GLN A 98 20.00 -18.21 9.38
CA GLN A 98 19.31 -19.15 10.27
C GLN A 98 20.24 -19.86 11.26
N HIS A 99 21.52 -20.04 10.89
CA HIS A 99 22.52 -20.68 11.74
C HIS A 99 23.36 -19.69 12.55
N LYS A 100 22.91 -18.44 12.65
CA LYS A 100 23.49 -17.44 13.53
C LYS A 100 22.86 -17.55 14.92
N ILE A 101 23.65 -17.95 15.91
CA ILE A 101 23.16 -18.14 17.28
C ILE A 101 23.68 -16.98 18.13
N HIS A 102 22.78 -16.14 18.64
CA HIS A 102 23.11 -15.12 19.64
C HIS A 102 22.87 -15.71 21.03
N PHE A 103 23.95 -15.96 21.78
CA PHE A 103 23.86 -16.60 23.10
C PHE A 103 23.81 -15.57 24.23
N ASP A 104 24.65 -14.55 24.16
CA ASP A 104 24.75 -13.47 25.15
C ASP A 104 25.10 -12.14 24.44
N ILE A 105 25.01 -11.00 25.14
CA ILE A 105 25.22 -9.63 24.61
C ILE A 105 26.48 -9.51 23.75
N ASN A 106 27.55 -10.22 24.11
CA ASN A 106 28.84 -10.21 23.43
C ASN A 106 29.27 -11.60 22.92
N GLU A 107 28.34 -12.55 22.78
CA GLU A 107 28.66 -13.91 22.37
C GLU A 107 27.76 -14.43 21.25
N TRP A 108 28.36 -14.50 20.06
CA TRP A 108 27.76 -15.06 18.85
C TRP A 108 28.39 -16.41 18.53
N ARG A 109 27.59 -17.44 18.26
CA ARG A 109 28.10 -18.77 17.87
C ARG A 109 27.70 -19.13 16.45
N CYS A 110 28.62 -19.79 15.74
CA CYS A 110 28.36 -20.42 14.46
C CYS A 110 27.53 -21.69 14.65
N GLY A 111 26.37 -21.80 14.00
CA GLY A 111 25.50 -22.97 14.09
C GLY A 111 26.11 -24.25 13.52
N PHE A 112 27.00 -24.13 12.52
CA PHE A 112 27.65 -25.27 11.85
C PHE A 112 28.82 -25.86 12.64
N CYS A 113 29.75 -25.04 13.10
CA CYS A 113 30.99 -25.49 13.75
C CYS A 113 31.11 -25.13 15.24
N LYS A 114 30.08 -24.49 15.82
CA LYS A 114 29.97 -24.10 17.24
C LYS A 114 31.04 -23.13 17.77
N LYS A 115 31.85 -22.52 16.89
CA LYS A 115 32.81 -21.47 17.28
C LYS A 115 32.09 -20.22 17.80
N ALA A 116 32.60 -19.66 18.89
CA ALA A 116 32.11 -18.42 19.48
C ALA A 116 32.92 -17.20 19.00
N PHE A 117 32.24 -16.06 18.90
CA PHE A 117 32.74 -14.79 18.40
C PHE A 117 32.20 -13.65 19.25
N ARG A 118 33.00 -12.59 19.41
CA ARG A 118 32.65 -11.44 20.25
C ARG A 118 31.57 -10.52 19.67
N ALA A 119 31.36 -10.57 18.36
CA ALA A 119 30.42 -9.70 17.65
C ALA A 119 29.95 -10.36 16.35
N GLU A 120 28.75 -9.98 15.91
CA GLU A 120 28.12 -10.50 14.69
C GLU A 120 29.01 -10.35 13.45
N LYS A 121 29.68 -9.21 13.30
CA LYS A 121 30.58 -8.93 12.17
C LYS A 121 31.68 -9.99 12.00
N PHE A 122 32.20 -10.53 13.10
CA PHE A 122 33.26 -11.54 13.06
C PHE A 122 32.69 -12.91 12.70
N LEU A 123 31.45 -13.18 13.09
CA LEU A 123 30.73 -14.39 12.68
C LEU A 123 30.37 -14.34 11.18
N ASP A 124 29.91 -13.19 10.68
CA ASP A 124 29.63 -13.00 9.25
C ASP A 124 30.89 -13.19 8.39
N GLN A 125 32.01 -12.61 8.82
CA GLN A 125 33.31 -12.83 8.17
C GLN A 125 33.75 -14.30 8.24
N HIS A 126 33.49 -14.98 9.36
CA HIS A 126 33.76 -16.41 9.49
C HIS A 126 32.94 -17.24 8.50
N PHE A 127 31.65 -16.93 8.30
CA PHE A 127 30.83 -17.63 7.30
C PHE A 127 31.39 -17.47 5.89
N GLN A 128 31.80 -16.26 5.51
CA GLN A 128 32.42 -15.99 4.20
C GLN A 128 33.74 -16.75 4.00
N ASN A 129 34.52 -16.98 5.06
CA ASN A 129 35.83 -17.62 4.93
C ASN A 129 35.78 -19.15 5.06
N ARG A 130 34.84 -19.69 5.85
CA ARG A 130 34.83 -21.12 6.24
C ARG A 130 33.59 -21.88 5.77
N HIS A 131 32.50 -21.18 5.52
CA HIS A 131 31.22 -21.78 5.12
C HIS A 131 30.70 -21.23 3.79
N ASN A 132 31.56 -20.57 2.99
CA ASN A 132 31.20 -20.05 1.67
C ASN A 132 30.61 -21.12 0.73
N ASN A 133 31.07 -22.36 0.89
CA ASN A 133 30.63 -23.49 0.07
C ASN A 133 29.15 -23.86 0.27
N LEU A 134 28.52 -23.38 1.35
CA LEU A 134 27.10 -23.59 1.64
C LEU A 134 26.20 -22.55 0.93
N VAL A 135 26.78 -21.58 0.22
CA VAL A 135 26.03 -20.55 -0.52
C VAL A 135 25.82 -21.01 -1.95
N ASP A 136 24.57 -21.13 -2.36
CA ASP A 136 24.22 -21.33 -3.77
C ASP A 136 24.34 -19.99 -4.52
N ASN A 137 25.36 -19.90 -5.37
CA ASN A 137 25.67 -18.71 -6.15
C ASN A 137 24.99 -18.70 -7.54
N SER A 138 23.90 -19.45 -7.70
CA SER A 138 23.13 -19.43 -8.95
C SER A 138 22.57 -18.04 -9.25
N GLN A 139 22.62 -17.67 -10.53
CA GLN A 139 22.19 -16.36 -11.00
C GLN A 139 20.74 -16.08 -10.60
N GLY A 140 20.51 -14.92 -9.95
CA GLY A 140 19.17 -14.44 -9.59
C GLY A 140 18.68 -14.78 -8.18
N ARG A 141 19.50 -15.37 -7.30
CA ARG A 141 19.19 -15.65 -5.89
C ARG A 141 19.64 -14.56 -4.88
N CYS A 142 20.37 -13.56 -5.34
CA CYS A 142 20.79 -12.45 -4.49
C CYS A 142 19.61 -11.50 -4.22
N LEU A 143 19.13 -11.44 -2.97
CA LEU A 143 18.04 -10.51 -2.62
C LEU A 143 18.49 -9.05 -2.58
N ALA A 144 19.78 -8.77 -2.48
CA ALA A 144 20.30 -7.40 -2.56
C ALA A 144 19.94 -6.71 -3.89
N ASP A 145 19.74 -7.48 -4.96
CA ASP A 145 19.28 -6.95 -6.26
C ASP A 145 17.89 -6.33 -6.19
N LEU A 146 17.05 -6.77 -5.23
CA LEU A 146 15.71 -6.23 -5.00
C LEU A 146 15.71 -5.00 -4.09
N CYS A 147 16.84 -4.61 -3.51
CA CYS A 147 16.87 -3.52 -2.53
C CYS A 147 16.44 -2.16 -3.09
N GLY A 148 16.62 -1.93 -4.39
CA GLY A 148 16.11 -0.74 -5.04
C GLY A 148 14.57 -0.69 -5.08
N ALA A 149 13.91 -1.85 -5.19
CA ALA A 149 12.45 -1.96 -5.19
C ALA A 149 11.86 -2.06 -3.77
N LEU A 150 12.56 -2.73 -2.85
CA LEU A 150 12.15 -2.91 -1.45
C LEU A 150 12.58 -1.75 -0.54
N HIS A 151 13.32 -0.78 -1.07
CA HIS A 151 13.85 0.36 -0.32
C HIS A 151 14.67 -0.05 0.91
N CYS A 152 15.54 -1.07 0.80
CA CYS A 152 16.38 -1.55 1.92
C CYS A 152 17.20 -0.46 2.61
N ASP A 153 17.58 0.60 1.88
CA ASP A 153 18.38 1.69 2.43
C ASP A 153 17.62 2.46 3.53
N LEU A 154 16.28 2.42 3.54
CA LEU A 154 15.44 2.93 4.63
C LEU A 154 15.50 2.03 5.88
N MET A 155 15.72 0.72 5.68
CA MET A 155 15.76 -0.28 6.74
C MET A 155 17.13 -0.38 7.43
N LEU A 156 18.20 0.09 6.78
CA LEU A 156 19.58 -0.03 7.25
C LEU A 156 20.02 1.13 8.15
N GLU A 157 19.81 2.41 7.78
CA GLU A 157 20.10 3.57 8.63
C GLU A 157 19.31 4.83 8.22
N PHE A 158 19.00 5.72 9.18
CA PHE A 158 18.37 7.06 9.01
C PHE A 158 19.21 8.10 8.22
N LYS A 159 20.17 7.68 7.40
CA LYS A 159 21.02 8.61 6.65
C LYS A 159 20.30 9.05 5.38
N LYS A 160 20.02 10.35 5.30
CA LYS A 160 19.45 11.00 4.11
C LYS A 160 20.21 10.54 2.86
N PRO A 161 19.51 10.07 1.81
CA PRO A 161 20.17 9.64 0.58
C PRO A 161 20.99 10.81 0.01
N LYS A 162 22.30 10.60 -0.13
CA LYS A 162 23.25 11.63 -0.58
C LYS A 162 23.29 11.84 -2.10
N SER A 163 22.48 11.10 -2.86
CA SER A 163 22.50 11.13 -4.32
C SER A 163 21.19 11.64 -4.90
N LYS A 164 21.29 12.51 -5.91
CA LYS A 164 20.15 12.94 -6.73
C LYS A 164 19.45 11.73 -7.35
N CYS A 165 18.12 11.78 -7.44
CA CYS A 165 17.32 10.72 -8.05
C CYS A 165 17.77 10.47 -9.50
N SER A 166 18.09 9.23 -9.82
CA SER A 166 18.42 8.81 -11.20
C SER A 166 17.19 8.19 -11.85
N SER A 167 16.74 8.78 -12.96
CA SER A 167 15.59 8.30 -13.73
C SER A 167 15.78 6.84 -14.20
N SER A 168 17.00 6.47 -14.60
CA SER A 168 17.30 5.10 -15.03
C SER A 168 17.25 4.08 -13.89
N ALA A 169 17.68 4.47 -12.68
CA ALA A 169 17.56 3.62 -11.50
C ALA A 169 16.10 3.44 -11.07
N ALA A 170 15.31 4.53 -11.10
CA ALA A 170 13.88 4.47 -10.82
C ALA A 170 13.13 3.57 -11.82
N ALA A 171 13.44 3.66 -13.12
CA ALA A 171 12.86 2.80 -14.14
C ALA A 171 13.20 1.31 -13.92
N ARG A 172 14.47 1.00 -13.59
CA ARG A 172 14.88 -0.39 -13.27
C ARG A 172 14.17 -0.92 -12.03
N ASN A 173 14.12 -0.12 -10.95
CA ASN A 173 13.46 -0.52 -9.71
C ASN A 173 11.95 -0.73 -9.92
N ARG A 174 11.32 0.10 -10.77
CA ARG A 174 9.93 -0.07 -11.18
C ARG A 174 9.72 -1.42 -11.89
N HIS A 175 10.54 -1.74 -12.89
CA HIS A 175 10.43 -3.04 -13.58
C HIS A 175 10.64 -4.24 -12.65
N LEU A 176 11.59 -4.14 -11.70
CA LEU A 176 11.79 -5.17 -10.69
C LEU A 176 10.54 -5.33 -9.80
N CYS A 177 9.97 -4.22 -9.34
CA CYS A 177 8.73 -4.22 -8.56
C CYS A 177 7.57 -4.85 -9.33
N GLU A 178 7.37 -4.48 -10.60
CA GLU A 178 6.34 -5.05 -11.47
C GLU A 178 6.54 -6.55 -11.69
N THR A 179 7.78 -7.00 -11.90
CA THR A 179 8.11 -8.42 -12.07
C THR A 179 7.84 -9.22 -10.80
N VAL A 180 8.23 -8.67 -9.64
CA VAL A 180 8.00 -9.29 -8.34
C VAL A 180 6.50 -9.36 -8.03
N ALA A 181 5.78 -8.25 -8.25
CA ALA A 181 4.33 -8.22 -8.12
C ALA A 181 3.68 -9.26 -9.03
N PHE A 182 4.10 -9.37 -10.29
CA PHE A 182 3.59 -10.38 -11.22
C PHE A 182 3.85 -11.82 -10.75
N LEU A 183 5.03 -12.11 -10.20
CA LEU A 183 5.33 -13.43 -9.61
C LEU A 183 4.45 -13.74 -8.40
N LEU A 184 4.10 -12.74 -7.59
CA LEU A 184 3.14 -12.88 -6.50
C LEU A 184 1.70 -13.03 -7.01
N ILE A 185 1.34 -12.34 -8.10
CA ILE A 185 0.00 -12.35 -8.71
C ILE A 185 -0.32 -13.67 -9.40
N LYS A 186 0.64 -14.27 -10.12
CA LYS A 186 0.48 -15.63 -10.69
C LYS A 186 0.15 -16.69 -9.64
N GLY A 187 0.40 -16.36 -8.36
CA GLY A 187 0.08 -17.13 -7.20
C GLY A 187 -1.30 -16.89 -6.54
N ASN A 188 -2.21 -16.08 -7.11
CA ASN A 188 -3.47 -15.71 -6.45
C ASN A 188 -3.36 -14.90 -5.14
N LEU A 189 -2.15 -14.44 -4.74
CA LEU A 189 -1.95 -13.60 -3.57
C LEU A 189 -2.71 -12.24 -3.55
N PRO A 190 -2.93 -11.50 -4.66
CA PRO A 190 -3.55 -10.17 -4.62
C PRO A 190 -5.04 -10.19 -4.25
N ALA A 191 -5.77 -11.29 -4.51
CA ALA A 191 -7.17 -11.44 -4.12
C ALA A 191 -7.35 -11.41 -2.59
N VAL A 192 -6.28 -11.73 -1.86
CA VAL A 192 -6.23 -11.79 -0.41
C VAL A 192 -5.84 -10.42 0.17
N PHE A 193 -4.85 -9.75 -0.42
CA PHE A 193 -4.41 -8.40 -0.02
C PHE A 193 -5.55 -7.36 -0.09
N MET A 194 -6.39 -7.42 -1.12
CA MET A 194 -7.50 -6.48 -1.31
C MET A 194 -8.74 -6.79 -0.45
N LYS A 195 -8.78 -7.93 0.26
CA LYS A 195 -9.99 -8.37 0.98
C LYS A 195 -10.16 -7.67 2.32
N GLN A 196 -9.06 -7.32 3.00
CA GLN A 196 -9.10 -6.82 4.38
C GLN A 196 -9.24 -5.30 4.47
N THR A 197 -8.52 -4.53 3.65
CA THR A 197 -8.67 -3.06 3.58
C THR A 197 -10.02 -2.63 3.03
N ASN A 198 -10.60 -3.41 2.12
CA ASN A 198 -11.89 -3.13 1.49
C ASN A 198 -13.06 -3.18 2.49
N ARG A 199 -13.09 -4.15 3.40
CA ARG A 199 -14.22 -4.29 4.35
C ARG A 199 -14.29 -3.16 5.38
N PHE A 200 -13.16 -2.79 5.97
CA PHE A 200 -13.12 -1.68 6.93
C PHE A 200 -13.39 -0.33 6.26
N TYR A 201 -12.83 -0.11 5.07
CA TYR A 201 -13.09 1.09 4.29
C TYR A 201 -14.57 1.21 3.90
N LEU A 202 -15.18 0.13 3.39
CA LEU A 202 -16.61 0.10 3.06
C LEU A 202 -17.50 0.35 4.28
N ALA A 203 -17.16 -0.22 5.44
CA ALA A 203 -17.90 0.00 6.68
C ALA A 203 -17.82 1.46 7.17
N LEU A 204 -16.63 2.06 7.13
CA LEU A 204 -16.42 3.47 7.47
C LEU A 204 -17.16 4.40 6.49
N CYS A 205 -17.07 4.13 5.19
CA CYS A 205 -17.80 4.90 4.17
C CYS A 205 -19.32 4.79 4.39
N ALA A 206 -19.87 3.59 4.60
CA ALA A 206 -21.30 3.42 4.86
C ALA A 206 -21.76 4.17 6.12
N LEU A 207 -20.97 4.12 7.20
CA LEU A 207 -21.25 4.83 8.44
C LEU A 207 -21.25 6.36 8.24
N THR A 208 -20.28 6.90 7.50
CA THR A 208 -20.25 8.34 7.19
C THR A 208 -21.44 8.78 6.32
N ILE A 209 -21.83 7.97 5.33
CA ILE A 209 -22.98 8.25 4.45
C ILE A 209 -24.29 8.27 5.22
N VAL A 210 -24.43 7.48 6.30
CA VAL A 210 -25.64 7.47 7.14
C VAL A 210 -25.62 8.58 8.19
N LEU A 211 -24.47 8.84 8.82
CA LEU A 211 -24.38 9.85 9.90
C LEU A 211 -24.48 11.29 9.39
N LEU A 212 -23.97 11.56 8.18
CA LEU A 212 -24.02 12.91 7.58
C LEU A 212 -25.48 13.41 7.42
N PRO A 213 -26.39 12.68 6.74
CA PRO A 213 -27.80 13.07 6.63
C PRO A 213 -28.50 13.22 7.99
N LEU A 214 -28.24 12.31 8.94
CA LEU A 214 -28.83 12.39 10.27
C LEU A 214 -28.39 13.65 11.01
N PHE A 215 -27.11 14.00 10.93
CA PHE A 215 -26.59 15.25 11.49
C PHE A 215 -27.28 16.47 10.89
N TYR A 216 -27.42 16.54 9.56
CA TYR A 216 -28.13 17.64 8.90
C TYR A 216 -29.62 17.69 9.25
N LEU A 217 -30.29 16.55 9.42
CA LEU A 217 -31.67 16.49 9.89
C LEU A 217 -31.82 17.01 11.32
N ILE A 218 -30.91 16.66 12.22
CA ILE A 218 -30.91 17.16 13.61
C ILE A 218 -30.72 18.68 13.62
N VAL A 219 -29.74 19.20 12.86
CA VAL A 219 -29.52 20.65 12.74
C VAL A 219 -30.75 21.34 12.16
N PHE A 220 -31.37 20.77 11.13
CA PHE A 220 -32.60 21.31 10.53
C PHE A 220 -33.76 21.34 11.53
N LEU A 221 -33.96 20.27 12.30
CA LEU A 221 -35.00 20.20 13.35
C LEU A 221 -34.73 21.21 14.48
N HIS A 222 -33.48 21.34 14.92
CA HIS A 222 -33.09 22.30 15.94
C HIS A 222 -33.30 23.75 15.48
N GLN A 223 -32.94 24.09 14.23
CA GLN A 223 -33.23 25.40 13.65
C GLN A 223 -34.73 25.66 13.52
N ARG A 224 -35.53 24.62 13.26
CA ARG A 224 -36.99 24.72 13.16
C ARG A 224 -37.66 24.94 14.51
N GLU A 225 -37.22 24.25 15.56
CA GLU A 225 -37.65 24.46 16.95
C GLU A 225 -37.37 25.90 17.39
N MET A 226 -36.15 26.39 17.15
CA MET A 226 -35.76 27.78 17.44
C MET A 226 -36.60 28.82 16.68
N LYS A 227 -37.08 28.51 15.46
CA LYS A 227 -37.99 29.38 14.70
C LYS A 227 -39.43 29.37 15.20
N LYS A 228 -39.89 28.28 15.85
CA LYS A 228 -41.27 28.17 16.36
C LYS A 228 -41.49 28.85 17.71
N GLY A 229 -40.44 29.05 18.51
CA GLY A 229 -40.52 29.75 19.81
C GLY A 229 -40.85 31.25 19.73
N GLY A 230 -40.78 31.87 18.54
CA GLY A 230 -40.93 33.33 18.37
C GLY A 230 -42.33 33.84 17.98
N GLN A 231 -43.31 32.98 17.68
CA GLN A 231 -44.57 33.42 17.03
C GLN A 231 -45.86 33.33 17.86
N ASN A 232 -45.83 32.95 19.15
CA ASN A 232 -47.07 32.68 19.91
C ASN A 232 -47.38 33.62 21.10
N LEU A 233 -47.03 34.91 21.06
CA LEU A 233 -47.51 35.90 22.04
C LEU A 233 -47.91 37.27 21.45
N ARG A 234 -48.50 37.35 20.25
CA ARG A 234 -49.18 38.59 19.80
C ARG A 234 -50.64 38.57 20.23
N ARG A 235 -50.88 39.13 21.42
CA ARG A 235 -52.18 39.42 22.03
C ARG A 235 -53.04 40.30 21.10
N ILE A 236 -54.28 39.88 20.88
CA ILE A 236 -55.33 40.57 20.11
C ILE A 236 -55.56 41.98 20.68
N SER A 237 -55.43 43.01 19.84
CA SER A 237 -55.84 44.39 20.15
C SER A 237 -57.29 44.60 19.70
N LYS A 238 -58.18 45.00 20.62
CA LYS A 238 -59.54 45.44 20.28
C LYS A 238 -59.47 46.85 19.67
N VAL A 239 -59.82 46.98 18.39
CA VAL A 239 -60.01 48.29 17.72
C VAL A 239 -61.49 48.68 17.81
N GLY A 240 -61.71 49.90 18.29
CA GLY A 240 -62.97 50.44 18.77
C GLY A 240 -63.99 50.81 17.70
N GLN A 241 -65.24 50.81 18.15
CA GLN A 241 -66.42 51.40 17.50
C GLN A 241 -66.22 52.90 17.25
N LYS A 242 -66.59 53.40 16.05
CA LYS A 242 -67.18 54.74 15.88
C LYS A 242 -68.18 54.80 14.70
N LYS A 243 -69.20 55.63 14.94
CA LYS A 243 -70.49 55.83 14.24
C LYS A 243 -70.37 56.55 12.88
N LYS A 244 -71.39 56.38 12.02
CA LYS A 244 -71.72 57.28 10.89
C LYS A 244 -72.83 58.27 11.27
N PRO A 245 -72.76 59.55 10.85
CA PRO A 245 -73.90 60.47 10.81
C PRO A 245 -74.48 60.65 9.40
N SER A 246 -75.78 61.05 9.39
CA SER A 246 -76.70 61.52 8.33
C SER A 246 -76.74 60.85 6.97
#